data_AF-A0A1J5J3N0-F1
#
_entry.id   AF-A0A1J5J3N0-F1
#
_cell.length_a   1.000
_cell.length_b   1.000
_cell.length_c   1.000
_cell.angle_alpha   90.00
_cell.angle_beta   90.00
_cell.angle_gamma   90.00
#
_symmetry.space_group_name_H-M   'P 1'
#
loop_
_entity.id
_entity.type
_entity.pdbx_description
1 polymer ?
#
loop_
_entity_poly.entity_id
_entity_poly.type
_entity_poly.pdbx_seq_one_letter_code
_entity_poly.pdbx_strand_id
1 'polypeptide(L)'
;MFLLVFVQTATASSDLAQRKEIIKQEFAEGDKIAKLTKNENAVAIMKFLHESAFIGQPIYNKNGRTVKFVEVGGKKDYYLCIVPLLKKDRGASKEWREAYDENLAAFHIPDPRQPLLVLKERSQFSGTWQGLILIHEGSHALAFAANVFNDIEDSLKRRTMDELYAYSLEAELAEKIGGQEYSKLIQEEVKRLEQGYRKNKEISIPDYPRYSARLDKIFGKSCSKLETGVRGSILWITAVFHVIEKNYKSPDEQQQRKADFLWSAYKNGNMQ
;
A
#
# COMPACT_ATOMS: atom_id res chain seq x y z
N MET A 1 -39.68 -1.46 -3.03
CA MET A 1 -39.52 -0.33 -2.08
C MET A 1 -38.96 -0.91 -0.79
N PHE A 2 -37.65 -0.80 -0.57
CA PHE A 2 -37.01 -1.34 0.65
C PHE A 2 -36.97 -0.25 1.72
N LEU A 3 -37.66 -0.51 2.83
CA LEU A 3 -37.66 0.35 4.01
C LEU A 3 -36.40 0.04 4.84
N LEU A 4 -35.40 0.92 4.82
CA LEU A 4 -34.25 0.85 5.70
C LEU A 4 -34.61 1.50 7.04
N VAL A 5 -34.84 0.68 8.06
CA VAL A 5 -35.03 1.13 9.44
C VAL A 5 -33.66 1.36 10.07
N PHE A 6 -33.29 2.62 10.29
CA PHE A 6 -32.09 2.99 11.05
C PHE A 6 -32.46 3.14 12.53
N VAL A 7 -32.04 2.18 13.35
CA VAL A 7 -31.92 2.38 14.80
C VAL A 7 -30.47 2.80 15.05
N GLN A 8 -30.22 4.10 15.15
CA GLN A 8 -28.93 4.64 15.61
C GLN A 8 -28.88 4.56 17.14
N THR A 9 -28.07 3.64 17.67
CA THR A 9 -27.67 3.65 19.08
C THR A 9 -26.47 4.59 19.26
N ALA A 10 -26.31 5.19 20.46
CA ALA A 10 -25.22 6.13 20.75
C ALA A 10 -23.80 5.56 20.48
N THR A 11 -23.62 4.24 20.60
CA THR A 11 -22.38 3.52 20.27
C THR A 11 -22.11 3.47 18.76
N ALA A 12 -23.13 3.31 17.93
CA ALA A 12 -22.99 3.33 16.47
C ALA A 12 -22.56 4.72 15.96
N SER A 13 -22.97 5.78 16.67
CA SER A 13 -22.56 7.15 16.37
C SER A 13 -21.09 7.41 16.70
N SER A 14 -20.55 6.83 17.78
CA SER A 14 -19.13 7.00 18.15
C SER A 14 -18.20 6.24 17.21
N ASP A 15 -18.59 5.04 16.78
CA ASP A 15 -17.76 4.23 15.87
C ASP A 15 -17.64 4.86 14.48
N LEU A 16 -18.74 5.40 13.96
CA LEU A 16 -18.75 6.07 12.67
C LEU A 16 -17.87 7.32 12.71
N ALA A 17 -17.97 8.12 13.77
CA ALA A 17 -17.12 9.29 13.97
C ALA A 17 -15.63 8.91 13.99
N GLN A 18 -15.29 7.83 14.68
CA GLN A 18 -13.92 7.32 14.74
C GLN A 18 -13.40 6.86 13.37
N ARG A 19 -14.21 6.11 12.60
CA ARG A 19 -13.87 5.69 11.23
C ARG A 19 -13.66 6.88 10.31
N LYS A 20 -14.52 7.89 10.39
CA LYS A 20 -14.38 9.14 9.62
C LYS A 20 -13.07 9.84 9.94
N GLU A 21 -12.69 9.90 11.21
CA GLU A 21 -11.44 10.53 11.62
C GLU A 21 -10.21 9.76 11.10
N ILE A 22 -10.22 8.42 11.15
CA ILE A 22 -9.13 7.62 10.56
C ILE A 22 -8.98 7.91 9.06
N ILE A 23 -10.09 7.85 8.31
CA ILE A 23 -10.07 8.12 6.86
C ILE A 23 -9.55 9.53 6.59
N LYS A 24 -10.04 10.52 7.32
CA LYS A 24 -9.63 11.91 7.18
C LYS A 24 -8.12 12.08 7.43
N GLN A 25 -7.59 11.45 8.47
CA GLN A 25 -6.16 11.51 8.79
C GLN A 25 -5.31 10.83 7.72
N GLU A 26 -5.66 9.62 7.30
CA GLU A 26 -4.89 8.89 6.28
C GLU A 26 -4.95 9.61 4.92
N PHE A 27 -6.12 10.09 4.51
CA PHE A 27 -6.27 10.82 3.26
C PHE A 27 -5.50 12.14 3.29
N ALA A 28 -5.47 12.85 4.42
CA ALA A 28 -4.67 14.06 4.57
C ALA A 28 -3.17 13.80 4.41
N GLU A 29 -2.66 12.67 4.93
CA GLU A 29 -1.26 12.29 4.72
C GLU A 29 -0.99 11.90 3.26
N GLY A 30 -1.89 11.16 2.60
CA GLY A 30 -1.79 10.88 1.16
C GLY A 30 -1.78 12.14 0.30
N ASP A 31 -2.70 13.08 0.56
CA ASP A 31 -2.79 14.38 -0.13
C ASP A 31 -1.52 15.21 0.06
N LYS A 32 -0.94 15.19 1.27
CA LYS A 32 0.32 15.87 1.57
C LYS A 32 1.47 15.28 0.75
N ILE A 33 1.54 13.96 0.60
CA ILE A 33 2.57 13.30 -0.24
C ILE A 33 2.39 13.66 -1.71
N ALA A 34 1.16 13.56 -2.24
CA ALA A 34 0.85 13.92 -3.62
C ALA A 34 1.21 15.40 -3.92
N LYS A 35 0.87 16.32 -3.01
CA LYS A 35 1.19 17.75 -3.13
C LYS A 35 2.68 18.04 -3.02
N LEU A 36 3.37 17.40 -2.06
CA LEU A 36 4.80 17.60 -1.82
C LEU A 36 5.64 17.15 -3.02
N THR A 37 5.30 16.00 -3.59
CA THR A 37 6.04 15.38 -4.70
C THR A 37 5.62 15.90 -6.08
N LYS A 38 4.44 16.53 -6.18
CA LYS A 38 3.80 16.95 -7.44
C LYS A 38 3.76 15.83 -8.48
N ASN A 39 3.67 14.58 -8.03
CA ASN A 39 3.59 13.43 -8.92
C ASN A 39 2.15 13.24 -9.41
N GLU A 40 1.96 13.23 -10.72
CA GLU A 40 0.62 13.19 -11.34
C GLU A 40 -0.13 11.90 -11.04
N ASN A 41 0.56 10.75 -10.98
CA ASN A 41 -0.05 9.47 -10.62
C ASN A 41 -0.54 9.46 -9.17
N ALA A 42 0.27 9.97 -8.23
CA ALA A 42 -0.13 10.12 -6.84
C ALA A 42 -1.35 11.05 -6.69
N VAL A 43 -1.39 12.17 -7.43
CA VAL A 43 -2.54 13.08 -7.46
C VAL A 43 -3.78 12.38 -8.02
N ALA A 44 -3.64 11.62 -9.11
CA ALA A 44 -4.74 10.88 -9.73
C ALA A 44 -5.30 9.79 -8.80
N ILE A 45 -4.42 9.07 -8.09
CA ILE A 45 -4.81 8.05 -7.10
C ILE A 45 -5.58 8.70 -5.95
N MET A 46 -5.04 9.77 -5.35
CA MET A 46 -5.74 10.45 -4.26
C MET A 46 -7.08 11.01 -4.70
N LYS A 47 -7.16 11.60 -5.90
CA LYS A 47 -8.42 12.05 -6.50
C LYS A 47 -9.41 10.89 -6.63
N PHE A 48 -8.98 9.75 -7.19
CA PHE A 48 -9.82 8.55 -7.30
C PHE A 48 -10.34 8.08 -5.94
N LEU A 49 -9.48 8.05 -4.91
CA LEU A 49 -9.88 7.65 -3.55
C LEU A 49 -10.95 8.59 -2.98
N HIS A 50 -10.76 9.91 -3.07
CA HIS A 50 -11.77 10.89 -2.63
C HIS A 50 -13.10 10.73 -3.38
N GLU A 51 -13.03 10.55 -4.70
CA GLU A 51 -14.21 10.46 -5.56
C GLU A 51 -14.95 9.12 -5.44
N SER A 52 -14.28 8.03 -5.06
CA SER A 52 -14.84 6.67 -5.08
C SER A 52 -15.12 6.07 -3.69
N ALA A 53 -14.57 6.65 -2.62
CA ALA A 53 -14.66 6.10 -1.27
C ALA A 53 -16.08 6.08 -0.69
N PHE A 54 -16.46 4.95 -0.11
CA PHE A 54 -17.60 4.75 0.77
C PHE A 54 -17.12 4.20 2.10
N ILE A 55 -17.71 4.63 3.22
CA ILE A 55 -17.29 4.12 4.53
C ILE A 55 -18.01 2.81 4.81
N GLY A 56 -17.23 1.75 5.00
CA GLY A 56 -17.68 0.44 5.42
C GLY A 56 -17.30 0.12 6.86
N GLN A 57 -17.99 -0.88 7.41
CA GLN A 57 -17.55 -1.57 8.61
C GLN A 57 -17.79 -3.08 8.50
N PRO A 58 -16.98 -3.89 9.19
CA PRO A 58 -17.20 -5.32 9.31
C PRO A 58 -18.60 -5.66 9.81
N ILE A 59 -19.21 -6.69 9.22
CA ILE A 59 -20.39 -7.33 9.77
C ILE A 59 -19.95 -8.40 10.75
N TYR A 60 -20.51 -8.38 11.96
CA TYR A 60 -20.30 -9.41 12.97
C TYR A 60 -21.14 -10.65 12.63
N ASN A 61 -20.74 -11.33 11.56
CA ASN A 61 -21.23 -12.65 11.19
C ASN A 61 -20.02 -13.57 11.08
N LYS A 62 -20.17 -14.86 11.37
CA LYS A 62 -19.04 -15.81 11.39
C LYS A 62 -18.47 -16.13 10.00
N ASN A 63 -18.78 -15.33 8.97
CA ASN A 63 -18.56 -15.65 7.57
C ASN A 63 -17.76 -14.54 6.85
N GLY A 64 -16.48 -14.80 6.60
CA GLY A 64 -15.69 -14.03 5.64
C GLY A 64 -15.41 -12.58 6.02
N ARG A 65 -15.05 -11.79 5.01
CA ARG A 65 -14.77 -10.34 5.10
C ARG A 65 -15.96 -9.50 4.64
N THR A 66 -17.15 -9.84 5.14
CA THR A 66 -18.37 -9.11 4.75
C THR A 66 -18.38 -7.71 5.40
N VAL A 67 -18.70 -6.67 4.64
CA VAL A 67 -18.90 -5.31 5.17
C VAL A 67 -20.29 -4.78 4.89
N LYS A 68 -20.76 -3.90 5.78
CA LYS A 68 -21.92 -3.03 5.55
C LYS A 68 -21.45 -1.60 5.31
N PHE A 69 -22.07 -0.93 4.34
CA PHE A 69 -21.90 0.50 4.17
C PHE A 69 -22.58 1.24 5.34
N VAL A 70 -21.84 2.13 5.97
CA VAL A 70 -22.34 2.97 7.07
C VAL A 70 -22.55 4.41 6.64
N GLU A 71 -21.97 4.79 5.51
CA GLU A 71 -22.25 6.04 4.82
C GLU A 71 -22.17 5.82 3.32
N VAL A 72 -23.32 5.90 2.67
CA VAL A 72 -23.41 5.93 1.21
C VAL A 72 -23.44 7.40 0.82
N GLY A 73 -22.36 7.89 0.19
CA GLY A 73 -22.34 9.23 -0.40
C GLY A 73 -23.34 9.36 -1.57
N GLY A 74 -23.26 10.48 -2.29
CA GLY A 74 -24.01 10.65 -3.54
C GLY A 74 -23.65 9.62 -4.61
N LYS A 75 -24.27 9.71 -5.79
CA LYS A 75 -23.96 8.84 -6.92
C LYS A 75 -22.48 8.99 -7.30
N LYS A 76 -21.75 7.87 -7.32
CA LYS A 76 -20.34 7.77 -7.71
C LYS A 76 -20.21 6.85 -8.93
N ASP A 77 -19.21 7.10 -9.76
CA ASP A 77 -18.93 6.28 -10.96
C ASP A 77 -18.30 4.93 -10.62
N TYR A 78 -17.58 4.88 -9.49
CA TYR A 78 -17.00 3.65 -8.94
C TYR A 78 -17.25 3.55 -7.44
N TYR A 79 -17.44 2.31 -6.96
CA TYR A 79 -17.71 2.02 -5.56
C TYR A 79 -16.48 1.36 -4.94
N LEU A 80 -15.70 2.11 -4.17
CA LEU A 80 -14.61 1.55 -3.35
C LEU A 80 -15.00 1.63 -1.88
N CYS A 81 -15.10 0.49 -1.19
CA CYS A 81 -15.43 0.48 0.22
C CYS A 81 -14.17 0.62 1.07
N ILE A 82 -14.02 1.76 1.74
CA ILE A 82 -12.95 1.99 2.71
C ILE A 82 -13.38 1.45 4.07
N VAL A 83 -12.57 0.58 4.66
CA VAL A 83 -12.89 -0.13 5.90
C VAL A 83 -11.84 0.17 6.97
N PRO A 84 -12.03 1.21 7.80
CA PRO A 84 -11.12 1.49 8.91
C PRO A 84 -11.34 0.47 10.04
N LEU A 85 -10.41 -0.45 10.26
CA LEU A 85 -10.52 -1.48 11.28
C LEU A 85 -10.27 -0.93 12.67
N LEU A 86 -11.32 -0.99 13.49
CA LEU A 86 -11.27 -0.68 14.90
C LEU A 86 -10.87 -1.92 15.72
N LYS A 87 -10.30 -1.75 16.91
CA LYS A 87 -9.92 -2.86 17.82
C LYS A 87 -11.04 -3.90 18.03
N LYS A 88 -12.27 -3.42 18.13
CA LYS A 88 -13.45 -4.29 18.32
C LYS A 88 -13.80 -5.14 17.09
N ASP A 89 -13.36 -4.75 15.90
CA ASP A 89 -13.64 -5.46 14.65
C ASP A 89 -12.86 -6.78 14.55
N ARG A 90 -11.79 -6.93 15.35
CA ARG A 90 -11.05 -8.19 15.55
C ARG A 90 -11.97 -9.35 15.96
N GLY A 91 -13.13 -9.06 16.55
CA GLY A 91 -14.13 -10.05 16.95
C GLY A 91 -15.20 -10.36 15.90
N ALA A 92 -15.19 -9.72 14.72
CA ALA A 92 -16.26 -9.84 13.73
C ALA A 92 -16.31 -11.22 13.06
N SER A 93 -15.17 -11.70 12.58
CA SER A 93 -15.00 -13.03 11.97
C SER A 93 -13.56 -13.53 12.14
N LYS A 94 -13.26 -14.74 11.67
CA LYS A 94 -11.87 -15.27 11.66
C LYS A 94 -11.00 -14.44 10.73
N GLU A 95 -11.52 -14.09 9.56
CA GLU A 95 -10.83 -13.37 8.50
C GLU A 95 -10.57 -11.90 8.87
N TRP A 96 -11.48 -11.27 9.63
CA TRP A 96 -11.24 -9.94 10.19
C TRP A 96 -10.24 -9.95 11.34
N ARG A 97 -10.18 -11.03 12.12
CA ARG A 97 -9.12 -11.22 13.12
C ARG A 97 -7.76 -11.33 12.45
N GLU A 98 -7.66 -12.15 11.41
CA GLU A 98 -6.43 -12.31 10.60
C GLU A 98 -6.00 -10.95 10.02
N ALA A 99 -6.90 -10.24 9.33
CA ALA A 99 -6.64 -8.88 8.82
C ALA A 99 -6.18 -7.89 9.92
N TYR A 100 -6.80 -7.96 11.10
CA TYR A 100 -6.43 -7.10 12.22
C TYR A 100 -5.05 -7.48 12.81
N ASP A 101 -4.72 -8.76 12.86
CA ASP A 101 -3.47 -9.28 13.43
C ASP A 101 -2.30 -9.29 12.42
N GLU A 102 -2.57 -9.18 11.11
CA GLU A 102 -1.57 -9.04 10.05
C GLU A 102 -0.70 -7.78 10.24
N ASN A 103 0.59 -7.86 9.91
CA ASN A 103 1.52 -6.74 10.04
C ASN A 103 1.47 -5.81 8.81
N LEU A 104 0.28 -5.27 8.51
CA LEU A 104 0.05 -4.32 7.41
C LEU A 104 -0.57 -3.02 7.97
N ALA A 105 -0.33 -1.89 7.30
CA ALA A 105 -0.95 -0.60 7.64
C ALA A 105 -2.30 -0.41 6.95
N ALA A 106 -2.32 -0.76 5.67
CA ALA A 106 -3.49 -0.83 4.82
C ALA A 106 -3.29 -1.99 3.83
N PHE A 107 -4.38 -2.43 3.20
CA PHE A 107 -4.32 -3.37 2.09
C PHE A 107 -5.60 -3.33 1.24
N HIS A 108 -5.44 -3.51 -0.07
CA HIS A 108 -6.55 -3.64 -1.01
C HIS A 108 -7.03 -5.10 -1.13
N ILE A 109 -8.35 -5.31 -1.16
CA ILE A 109 -8.96 -6.60 -1.50
C ILE A 109 -9.69 -6.44 -2.84
N PRO A 110 -9.18 -7.07 -3.93
CA PRO A 110 -9.78 -7.01 -5.26
C PRO A 110 -10.98 -7.96 -5.37
N ASP A 111 -12.12 -7.59 -4.79
CA ASP A 111 -13.38 -8.31 -4.96
C ASP A 111 -14.29 -7.55 -5.96
N PRO A 112 -14.64 -8.13 -7.11
CA PRO A 112 -15.50 -7.49 -8.12
C PRO A 112 -16.89 -7.08 -7.60
N ARG A 113 -17.37 -7.72 -6.53
CA ARG A 113 -18.68 -7.42 -5.93
C ARG A 113 -18.57 -6.36 -4.83
N GLN A 114 -17.42 -6.28 -4.18
CA GLN A 114 -17.21 -5.44 -3.01
C GLN A 114 -15.71 -5.12 -2.86
N PRO A 115 -15.13 -4.26 -3.71
CA PRO A 115 -13.71 -3.94 -3.62
C PRO A 115 -13.46 -3.16 -2.32
N LEU A 116 -12.47 -3.59 -1.56
CA LEU A 116 -12.19 -3.03 -0.23
C LEU A 116 -10.81 -2.39 -0.21
N LEU A 117 -10.70 -1.23 0.42
CA LEU A 117 -9.44 -0.72 0.94
C LEU A 117 -9.53 -0.74 2.47
N VAL A 118 -8.77 -1.62 3.10
CA VAL A 118 -8.78 -1.78 4.56
C VAL A 118 -7.71 -0.89 5.16
N LEU A 119 -8.08 -0.04 6.12
CA LEU A 119 -7.18 0.88 6.83
C LEU A 119 -7.11 0.47 8.30
N LYS A 120 -5.95 0.48 8.97
CA LYS A 120 -5.85 0.00 10.35
C LYS A 120 -5.67 1.14 11.35
N GLU A 121 -6.52 1.17 12.39
CA GLU A 121 -6.68 2.24 13.40
C GLU A 121 -5.41 2.63 14.19
N ARG A 122 -4.29 1.95 14.01
CA ARG A 122 -3.06 2.28 14.72
C ARG A 122 -1.99 2.56 13.70
N SER A 123 -1.66 3.83 13.54
CA SER A 123 -0.50 4.32 12.81
C SER A 123 0.77 3.76 13.46
N GLN A 124 1.07 2.49 13.21
CA GLN A 124 2.38 1.88 13.40
C GLN A 124 3.43 2.55 12.49
N PHE A 125 2.99 3.52 11.69
CA PHE A 125 3.71 4.27 10.69
C PHE A 125 3.61 5.75 10.99
N SER A 126 4.69 6.49 10.74
CA SER A 126 4.67 7.94 10.66
C SER A 126 3.76 8.43 9.52
N GLY A 127 3.26 9.67 9.61
CA GLY A 127 2.36 10.24 8.60
C GLY A 127 2.89 10.14 7.17
N THR A 128 4.19 10.37 6.96
CA THR A 128 4.84 10.20 5.64
C THR A 128 4.65 8.80 5.08
N TRP A 129 4.88 7.77 5.90
CA TRP A 129 4.77 6.37 5.47
C TRP A 129 3.33 5.89 5.39
N GLN A 130 2.43 6.43 6.21
CA GLN A 130 0.99 6.22 6.03
C GLN A 130 0.52 6.75 4.68
N GLY A 131 0.94 7.96 4.30
CA GLY A 131 0.59 8.54 3.00
C GLY A 131 1.17 7.75 1.82
N LEU A 132 2.42 7.28 1.92
CA LEU A 132 3.04 6.42 0.90
C LEU A 132 2.29 5.10 0.74
N ILE A 133 1.98 4.41 1.84
CA ILE A 133 1.24 3.14 1.83
C ILE A 133 -0.18 3.35 1.30
N LEU A 134 -0.86 4.43 1.68
CA LEU A 134 -2.18 4.74 1.16
C LEU A 134 -2.15 4.92 -0.37
N ILE A 135 -1.14 5.61 -0.90
CA ILE A 135 -0.97 5.77 -2.35
C ILE A 135 -0.64 4.43 -3.01
N HIS A 136 0.20 3.60 -2.40
CA HIS A 136 0.51 2.25 -2.86
C HIS A 136 -0.77 1.42 -3.00
N GLU A 137 -1.55 1.28 -1.93
CA GLU A 137 -2.78 0.48 -1.95
C GLU A 137 -3.88 1.13 -2.81
N GLY A 138 -3.93 2.45 -2.84
CA GLY A 138 -4.81 3.20 -3.74
C GLY A 138 -4.48 2.97 -5.21
N SER A 139 -3.22 2.69 -5.54
CA SER A 139 -2.80 2.35 -6.90
C SER A 139 -3.38 1.00 -7.34
N HIS A 140 -3.40 -0.01 -6.47
CA HIS A 140 -4.08 -1.30 -6.71
C HIS A 140 -5.58 -1.12 -6.91
N ALA A 141 -6.21 -0.30 -6.06
CA ALA A 141 -7.63 -0.03 -6.16
C ALA A 141 -8.00 0.67 -7.50
N LEU A 142 -7.18 1.63 -7.94
CA LEU A 142 -7.36 2.32 -9.21
C LEU A 142 -7.10 1.37 -10.40
N ALA A 143 -6.03 0.59 -10.37
CA ALA A 143 -5.70 -0.38 -11.41
C ALA A 143 -6.81 -1.43 -11.58
N PHE A 144 -7.37 -1.89 -10.47
CA PHE A 144 -8.51 -2.80 -10.45
C PHE A 144 -9.77 -2.13 -11.04
N ALA A 145 -10.09 -0.91 -10.62
CA ALA A 145 -11.24 -0.16 -11.16
C ALA A 145 -11.15 0.10 -12.67
N ALA A 146 -9.93 0.36 -13.17
CA ALA A 146 -9.66 0.60 -14.57
C ALA A 146 -9.39 -0.68 -15.39
N ASN A 147 -9.47 -1.86 -14.78
CA ASN A 147 -9.23 -3.16 -15.42
C ASN A 147 -7.86 -3.27 -16.11
N VAL A 148 -6.82 -2.60 -15.56
CA VAL A 148 -5.51 -2.43 -16.21
C VAL A 148 -4.83 -3.76 -16.56
N PHE A 149 -5.00 -4.78 -15.70
CA PHE A 149 -4.30 -6.07 -15.83
C PHE A 149 -5.24 -7.25 -16.06
N ASN A 150 -6.49 -7.00 -16.49
CA ASN A 150 -7.50 -8.06 -16.63
C ASN A 150 -7.24 -9.03 -17.78
N ASP A 151 -6.43 -8.63 -18.75
CA ASP A 151 -5.99 -9.45 -19.88
C ASP A 151 -4.89 -10.47 -19.48
N ILE A 152 -4.27 -10.32 -18.31
CA ILE A 152 -3.26 -11.25 -17.80
C ILE A 152 -3.95 -12.43 -17.09
N GLU A 153 -4.10 -13.56 -17.76
CA GLU A 153 -4.76 -14.76 -17.22
C GLU A 153 -4.06 -15.34 -15.97
N ASP A 154 -2.73 -15.42 -15.98
CA ASP A 154 -1.95 -15.93 -14.84
C ASP A 154 -2.06 -14.97 -13.63
N SER A 155 -2.63 -15.48 -12.53
CA SER A 155 -2.94 -14.67 -11.35
C SER A 155 -1.70 -14.14 -10.63
N LEU A 156 -0.61 -14.90 -10.58
CA LEU A 156 0.64 -14.45 -9.97
C LEU A 156 1.34 -13.42 -10.88
N LYS A 157 1.18 -13.54 -12.20
CA LYS A 157 1.75 -12.59 -13.17
C LYS A 157 1.02 -11.27 -13.07
N ARG A 158 -0.31 -11.35 -13.02
CA ARG A 158 -1.19 -10.20 -12.79
C ARG A 158 -0.81 -9.46 -11.52
N ARG A 159 -0.70 -10.19 -10.39
CA ARG A 159 -0.25 -9.62 -9.12
C ARG A 159 1.14 -8.97 -9.24
N THR A 160 2.08 -9.65 -9.87
CA THR A 160 3.45 -9.13 -10.03
C THR A 160 3.50 -7.82 -10.82
N MET A 161 2.70 -7.69 -11.88
CA MET A 161 2.63 -6.46 -12.68
C MET A 161 1.95 -5.31 -11.92
N ASP A 162 0.92 -5.62 -11.14
CA ASP A 162 0.24 -4.66 -10.27
C ASP A 162 1.19 -4.13 -9.18
N GLU A 163 1.89 -5.03 -8.49
CA GLU A 163 2.92 -4.71 -7.49
C GLU A 163 4.10 -3.94 -8.10
N LEU A 164 4.51 -4.28 -9.33
CA LEU A 164 5.55 -3.53 -10.03
C LEU A 164 5.15 -2.07 -10.25
N TYR A 165 3.90 -1.82 -10.64
CA TYR A 165 3.39 -0.47 -10.79
C TYR A 165 3.37 0.27 -9.44
N ALA A 166 2.82 -0.35 -8.41
CA ALA A 166 2.72 0.23 -7.07
C ALA A 166 4.09 0.55 -6.46
N TYR A 167 5.03 -0.39 -6.47
CA TYR A 167 6.39 -0.18 -5.95
C TYR A 167 7.20 0.81 -6.78
N SER A 168 7.00 0.86 -8.11
CA SER A 168 7.69 1.85 -8.93
C SER A 168 7.26 3.27 -8.55
N LEU A 169 5.96 3.46 -8.31
CA LEU A 169 5.44 4.74 -7.83
C LEU A 169 5.93 5.05 -6.42
N GLU A 170 5.83 4.12 -5.48
CA GLU A 170 6.28 4.32 -4.11
C GLU A 170 7.78 4.66 -4.01
N ALA A 171 8.62 3.97 -4.82
CA ALA A 171 10.05 4.26 -4.93
C ALA A 171 10.29 5.69 -5.43
N GLU A 172 9.61 6.12 -6.50
CA GLU A 172 9.73 7.48 -7.03
C GLU A 172 9.33 8.54 -5.99
N LEU A 173 8.23 8.30 -5.26
CA LEU A 173 7.76 9.22 -4.23
C LEU A 173 8.74 9.29 -3.06
N ALA A 174 9.25 8.14 -2.59
CA ALA A 174 10.24 8.09 -1.52
C ALA A 174 11.55 8.79 -1.92
N GLU A 175 12.00 8.63 -3.17
CA GLU A 175 13.15 9.36 -3.73
C GLU A 175 12.93 10.88 -3.74
N LYS A 176 11.76 11.34 -4.18
CA LYS A 176 11.41 12.76 -4.18
C LYS A 176 11.36 13.36 -2.78
N ILE A 177 10.80 12.64 -1.80
CA ILE A 177 10.67 13.11 -0.42
C ILE A 177 12.04 13.11 0.28
N GLY A 178 12.78 12.01 0.15
CA GLY A 178 14.06 11.83 0.83
C GLY A 178 15.21 12.62 0.21
N GLY A 179 15.05 13.04 -1.05
CA GLY A 179 15.99 13.88 -1.77
C GLY A 179 17.40 13.30 -1.83
N GLN A 180 18.40 14.18 -1.83
CA GLN A 180 19.79 13.80 -2.04
C GLN A 180 20.33 12.81 -0.99
N GLU A 181 19.89 12.93 0.27
CA GLU A 181 20.35 12.04 1.34
C GLU A 181 19.81 10.61 1.16
N TYR A 182 18.58 10.47 0.69
CA TYR A 182 18.03 9.16 0.36
C TYR A 182 18.62 8.60 -0.94
N SER A 183 18.84 9.42 -1.97
CA SER A 183 19.54 8.98 -3.19
C SER A 183 20.96 8.47 -2.88
N LYS A 184 21.68 9.07 -1.92
CA LYS A 184 22.99 8.54 -1.47
C LYS A 184 22.86 7.15 -0.87
N LEU A 185 21.85 6.91 -0.02
CA LEU A 185 21.57 5.60 0.55
C LEU A 185 21.27 4.55 -0.54
N ILE A 186 20.44 4.91 -1.52
CA ILE A 186 20.14 4.04 -2.67
C ILE A 186 21.43 3.69 -3.40
N GLN A 187 22.29 4.66 -3.73
CA GLN A 187 23.53 4.37 -4.46
C GLN A 187 24.51 3.51 -3.66
N GLU A 188 24.56 3.64 -2.33
CA GLU A 188 25.33 2.73 -1.48
C GLU A 188 24.78 1.31 -1.53
N GLU A 189 23.46 1.15 -1.47
CA GLU A 189 22.81 -0.15 -1.56
C GLU A 189 22.96 -0.77 -2.95
N VAL A 190 22.81 0.02 -4.02
CA VAL A 190 23.08 -0.41 -5.40
C VAL A 190 24.51 -0.95 -5.52
N LYS A 191 25.52 -0.26 -4.99
CA LYS A 191 26.91 -0.75 -5.00
C LYS A 191 27.07 -2.08 -4.26
N ARG A 192 26.38 -2.25 -3.12
CA ARG A 192 26.38 -3.51 -2.36
C ARG A 192 25.75 -4.64 -3.18
N LEU A 193 24.60 -4.38 -3.79
CA LEU A 193 23.86 -5.37 -4.59
C LEU A 193 24.59 -5.75 -5.88
N GLU A 194 25.25 -4.79 -6.55
CA GLU A 194 26.01 -5.03 -7.77
C GLU A 194 27.14 -6.04 -7.59
N GLN A 195 27.76 -6.09 -6.40
CA GLN A 195 28.84 -7.04 -6.10
C GLN A 195 28.34 -8.50 -6.16
N GLY A 196 27.13 -8.78 -5.68
CA GLY A 196 26.48 -10.09 -5.79
C GLY A 196 25.89 -10.34 -7.18
N TYR A 197 25.22 -9.31 -7.73
CA TYR A 197 24.50 -9.42 -9.00
C TYR A 197 25.42 -9.68 -10.19
N ARG A 198 26.59 -9.04 -10.25
CA ARG A 198 27.56 -9.25 -11.34
C ARG A 198 28.18 -10.65 -11.30
N LYS A 199 28.34 -11.23 -10.11
CA LYS A 199 29.01 -12.52 -9.92
C LYS A 199 28.08 -13.69 -10.22
N ASN A 200 26.87 -13.67 -9.68
CA ASN A 200 25.96 -14.82 -9.67
C ASN A 200 24.55 -14.52 -10.21
N LYS A 201 24.26 -13.27 -10.64
CA LYS A 201 22.89 -12.79 -10.89
C LYS A 201 21.95 -12.91 -9.68
N GLU A 202 22.54 -13.02 -8.48
CA GLU A 202 21.82 -13.09 -7.22
C GLU A 202 21.63 -11.69 -6.65
N ILE A 203 20.40 -11.42 -6.19
CA ILE A 203 20.09 -10.24 -5.39
C ILE A 203 20.08 -10.69 -3.94
N SER A 204 21.03 -10.16 -3.14
CA SER A 204 21.04 -10.43 -1.71
C SER A 204 19.81 -9.84 -1.02
N ILE A 205 19.35 -10.51 0.04
CA ILE A 205 18.26 -10.04 0.90
C ILE A 205 18.54 -8.64 1.48
N PRO A 206 17.49 -7.90 1.87
CA PRO A 206 17.63 -6.59 2.49
C PRO A 206 18.32 -6.67 3.86
N ASP A 207 19.17 -5.69 4.15
CA ASP A 207 19.81 -5.49 5.45
C ASP A 207 19.14 -4.31 6.17
N TYR A 208 17.99 -4.55 6.79
CA TYR A 208 17.18 -3.51 7.43
C TYR A 208 17.94 -2.73 8.53
N PRO A 209 18.68 -3.40 9.44
CA PRO A 209 19.40 -2.68 10.50
C PRO A 209 20.42 -1.68 9.97
N ARG A 210 21.12 -2.00 8.87
CA ARG A 210 22.20 -1.18 8.30
C ARG A 210 21.79 0.26 7.99
N TYR A 211 20.56 0.47 7.54
CA TYR A 211 20.10 1.79 7.09
C TYR A 211 19.12 2.48 8.04
N SER A 212 18.57 1.75 9.01
CA SER A 212 17.52 2.23 9.94
C SER A 212 17.77 3.64 10.51
N ALA A 213 18.91 3.87 11.15
CA ALA A 213 19.23 5.16 11.77
C ALA A 213 19.40 6.31 10.77
N ARG A 214 19.79 6.02 9.52
CA ARG A 214 19.90 7.02 8.46
C ARG A 214 18.54 7.31 7.83
N LEU A 215 17.70 6.30 7.66
CA LEU A 215 16.31 6.45 7.24
C LEU A 215 15.51 7.27 8.25
N ASP A 216 15.75 7.10 9.56
CA ASP A 216 15.14 7.92 10.60
C ASP A 216 15.54 9.40 10.54
N LYS A 217 16.77 9.70 10.09
CA LYS A 217 17.20 11.10 9.88
C LYS A 217 16.51 11.76 8.68
N ILE A 218 16.13 10.98 7.68
CA ILE A 218 15.52 11.47 6.43
C ILE A 218 14.01 11.59 6.58
N PHE A 219 13.34 10.55 7.07
CA PHE A 219 11.88 10.45 7.13
C PHE A 219 11.30 10.70 8.52
N GLY A 220 12.14 11.04 9.50
CA GLY A 220 11.78 11.09 10.91
C GLY A 220 11.78 9.70 11.56
N LYS A 221 11.85 9.65 12.88
CA LYS A 221 11.94 8.40 13.65
C LYS A 221 10.76 7.47 13.35
N SER A 222 11.03 6.19 13.09
CA SER A 222 9.97 5.21 12.89
C SER A 222 9.09 5.05 14.15
N CYS A 223 7.79 4.85 13.94
CA CYS A 223 6.80 4.63 14.98
C CYS A 223 6.76 3.17 15.43
N SER A 224 7.28 2.23 14.63
CA SER A 224 7.31 0.81 14.98
C SER A 224 8.42 0.04 14.26
N LYS A 225 8.67 -1.20 14.72
CA LYS A 225 9.53 -2.17 14.02
C LYS A 225 9.01 -2.52 12.63
N LEU A 226 7.69 -2.54 12.47
CA LEU A 226 7.07 -2.81 11.18
C LEU A 226 7.41 -1.70 10.18
N GLU A 227 7.28 -0.45 10.57
CA GLU A 227 7.68 0.68 9.74
C GLU A 227 9.17 0.65 9.41
N THR A 228 10.04 0.28 10.36
CA THR A 228 11.47 0.07 10.08
C THR A 228 11.68 -1.00 8.98
N GLY A 229 10.92 -2.10 9.02
CA GLY A 229 10.97 -3.16 8.01
C GLY A 229 10.49 -2.69 6.64
N VAL A 230 9.36 -1.99 6.56
CA VAL A 230 8.80 -1.44 5.31
C VAL A 230 9.76 -0.43 4.69
N ARG A 231 10.26 0.53 5.47
CA ARG A 231 11.27 1.51 5.04
C ARG A 231 12.49 0.84 4.40
N GLY A 232 13.00 -0.20 5.07
CA GLY A 232 14.15 -0.96 4.57
C GLY A 232 13.82 -1.77 3.31
N SER A 233 12.61 -2.32 3.21
CA SER A 233 12.14 -3.06 2.04
C SER A 233 12.03 -2.16 0.81
N ILE A 234 11.44 -0.97 0.97
CA ILE A 234 11.33 0.01 -0.13
C ILE A 234 12.70 0.51 -0.58
N LEU A 235 13.63 0.80 0.34
CA LEU A 235 15.02 1.15 -0.02
C LEU A 235 15.67 0.03 -0.84
N TRP A 236 15.49 -1.23 -0.42
CA TRP A 236 16.05 -2.40 -1.10
C TRP A 236 15.43 -2.62 -2.48
N ILE A 237 14.10 -2.61 -2.61
CA ILE A 237 13.40 -2.74 -3.90
C ILE A 237 13.83 -1.62 -4.84
N THR A 238 13.91 -0.38 -4.35
CA THR A 238 14.40 0.77 -5.14
C THR A 238 15.82 0.51 -5.63
N ALA A 239 16.72 0.08 -4.75
CA ALA A 239 18.10 -0.22 -5.15
C ALA A 239 18.18 -1.37 -6.17
N VAL A 240 17.36 -2.41 -6.04
CA VAL A 240 17.26 -3.50 -7.03
C VAL A 240 16.82 -2.97 -8.40
N PHE A 241 15.80 -2.10 -8.44
CA PHE A 241 15.33 -1.49 -9.68
C PHE A 241 16.45 -0.69 -10.37
N HIS A 242 17.21 0.10 -9.60
CA HIS A 242 18.38 0.83 -10.12
C HIS A 242 19.47 -0.12 -10.63
N VAL A 243 19.73 -1.26 -9.97
CA VAL A 243 20.68 -2.27 -10.47
C VAL A 243 20.22 -2.81 -11.83
N ILE A 244 18.94 -3.13 -11.97
CA ILE A 244 18.37 -3.64 -13.22
C ILE A 244 18.49 -2.59 -14.33
N GLU A 245 18.08 -1.34 -14.08
CA GLU A 245 18.17 -0.24 -15.05
C GLU A 245 19.59 0.04 -15.53
N LYS A 246 20.59 -0.12 -14.65
CA LYS A 246 22.01 0.03 -15.04
C LYS A 246 22.53 -1.12 -15.91
N ASN A 247 21.97 -2.32 -15.80
CA ASN A 247 22.48 -3.53 -16.46
C ASN A 247 21.73 -3.88 -17.76
N TYR A 248 20.54 -3.33 -17.98
CA TYR A 248 19.71 -3.59 -19.15
C TYR A 248 19.37 -2.29 -19.88
N LYS A 249 19.47 -2.26 -21.21
CA LYS A 249 19.31 -1.03 -22.00
C LYS A 249 17.89 -0.81 -22.52
N SER A 250 17.15 -1.88 -22.77
CA SER A 250 15.78 -1.81 -23.27
C SER A 250 14.80 -1.54 -22.12
N PRO A 251 13.90 -0.55 -22.22
CA PRO A 251 12.85 -0.33 -21.23
C PRO A 251 11.98 -1.58 -20.99
N ASP A 252 11.62 -2.29 -22.07
CA ASP A 252 10.82 -3.52 -21.97
C ASP A 252 11.57 -4.62 -21.22
N GLU A 253 12.88 -4.75 -21.48
CA GLU A 253 13.71 -5.71 -20.75
C GLU A 253 13.86 -5.31 -19.28
N GLN A 254 14.07 -4.03 -18.98
CA GLN A 254 14.12 -3.54 -17.60
C GLN A 254 12.82 -3.85 -16.86
N GLN A 255 11.67 -3.57 -17.47
CA GLN A 255 10.37 -3.84 -16.87
C GLN A 255 10.17 -5.34 -16.61
N GLN A 256 10.49 -6.18 -17.60
CA GLN A 256 10.41 -7.64 -17.44
C GLN A 256 11.32 -8.14 -16.31
N ARG A 257 12.55 -7.62 -16.19
CA ARG A 257 13.49 -8.03 -15.14
C ARG A 257 13.05 -7.59 -13.74
N LYS A 258 12.42 -6.42 -13.61
CA LYS A 258 11.83 -5.97 -12.35
C LYS A 258 10.64 -6.86 -11.96
N ALA A 259 9.80 -7.22 -12.94
CA ALA A 259 8.70 -8.17 -12.72
C ALA A 259 9.23 -9.55 -12.29
N ASP A 260 10.24 -10.10 -12.98
CA ASP A 260 10.87 -11.39 -12.61
C ASP A 260 11.42 -11.38 -11.18
N PHE A 261 12.03 -10.26 -10.76
CA PHE A 261 12.51 -10.07 -9.39
C PHE A 261 11.35 -10.12 -8.37
N LEU A 262 10.30 -9.33 -8.58
CA LEU A 262 9.14 -9.31 -7.68
C LEU A 262 8.46 -10.68 -7.63
N TRP A 263 8.25 -11.32 -8.79
CA TRP A 263 7.72 -12.67 -8.88
C TRP A 263 8.51 -13.66 -8.02
N SER A 264 9.84 -13.66 -8.17
CA SER A 264 10.75 -14.51 -7.39
C SER A 264 10.62 -14.22 -5.89
N ALA A 265 10.55 -12.95 -5.51
CA ALA A 265 10.44 -12.54 -4.12
C ALA A 265 9.12 -12.99 -3.49
N TYR A 266 7.99 -12.92 -4.20
CA TYR A 266 6.70 -13.46 -3.75
C TYR A 266 6.68 -14.98 -3.70
N LYS A 267 7.19 -15.65 -4.75
CA LYS A 267 7.20 -17.12 -4.84
C LYS A 267 8.01 -17.75 -3.70
N ASN A 268 9.11 -17.12 -3.30
CA ASN A 268 10.00 -17.61 -2.26
C ASN A 268 9.63 -17.14 -0.85
N GLY A 269 8.55 -16.37 -0.67
CA GLY A 269 8.12 -15.86 0.62
C GLY A 269 9.00 -14.74 1.20
N ASN A 270 9.84 -14.11 0.39
CA ASN A 270 10.79 -13.07 0.82
C ASN A 270 10.14 -11.68 0.98
N MET A 271 8.86 -11.53 0.60
CA MET A 271 8.07 -10.29 0.72
C MET A 271 6.76 -10.48 1.51
N GLN A 272 6.66 -11.56 2.31
CA GLN A 272 5.52 -11.79 3.22
C GLN A 272 5.77 -11.21 4.60
#